data_AF-A0A6P0PDE3-F1
#
_entry.id   AF-A0A6P0PDE3-F1
#
_cell.length_a   1.000
_cell.length_b   1.000
_cell.length_c   1.000
_cell.angle_alpha   90.00
_cell.angle_beta   90.00
_cell.angle_gamma   90.00
#
_symmetry.space_group_name_H-M   'P 1'
#
loop_
_entity.id
_entity.type
_entity.pdbx_description
1 polymer ?
#
loop_
_entity_poly.entity_id
_entity_poly.type
_entity_poly.pdbx_seq_one_letter_code
_entity_poly.pdbx_strand_id
1 'polypeptide(L)'
;MTLSTIINIAITLIFIYLASSFIIFAIQEKIILFFNLKAKNLKQVIYGLLGEEQQKGSFSLTERFYEKYLNLPLNPSLSSKRQQEKGGKLQAGKLSKSMGPEQIPAEQFVADLITVVAEELKYEDKDFYNKYELTKIIEDINGSDCRFSEKMKRDLSAMLQRAINRFEDKGEQLKYLDKQLQSWYDMSIEYALEIYDKKRQYISIILSVIVVLMFNIDTVNIIDNLSKSEITSTLSNKITEVIVSNSESNSCSQVNEDTEFQTCIQEQFATTFMALDGIDNLPIGWNFSEPLKEQFTPLNFPHIIKAITGWIISIIAISQGAPFWFGILNNLINFKSNKSAKN
;
A
#
# COMPACT_ATOMS: atom_id res chain seq x y z
N MET A 1 -22.03 33.07 -11.35
CA MET A 1 -21.00 32.28 -12.07
C MET A 1 -21.65 31.58 -13.26
N THR A 2 -20.97 31.48 -14.39
CA THR A 2 -21.43 30.66 -15.52
C THR A 2 -21.07 29.19 -15.28
N LEU A 3 -21.77 28.26 -15.94
CA LEU A 3 -21.48 26.83 -15.85
C LEU A 3 -20.02 26.50 -16.27
N SER A 4 -19.50 27.22 -17.27
CA SER A 4 -18.11 27.05 -17.73
C SER A 4 -17.11 27.43 -16.64
N THR A 5 -17.32 28.53 -15.92
CA THR A 5 -16.46 28.93 -14.80
C THR A 5 -16.44 27.86 -13.70
N ILE A 6 -17.61 27.30 -13.35
CA ILE A 6 -17.71 26.26 -12.31
C ILE A 6 -16.92 25.01 -12.69
N ILE A 7 -17.01 24.57 -13.95
CA ILE A 7 -16.27 23.40 -14.45
C ILE A 7 -14.75 23.65 -14.40
N ASN A 8 -14.29 24.83 -14.81
CA ASN A 8 -12.87 25.16 -14.79
C ASN A 8 -12.30 25.22 -13.36
N ILE A 9 -13.06 25.75 -12.41
CA ILE A 9 -12.70 25.72 -10.98
C ILE A 9 -12.60 24.28 -10.49
N ALA A 10 -13.58 23.43 -10.83
CA ALA A 10 -13.60 22.02 -10.42
C ALA A 10 -12.38 21.25 -10.95
N ILE A 11 -12.04 21.40 -12.23
CA ILE A 11 -10.85 20.76 -12.84
C ILE A 11 -9.58 21.20 -12.10
N THR A 12 -9.44 22.50 -11.85
CA THR A 12 -8.28 23.05 -11.15
C THR A 12 -8.16 22.49 -9.73
N LEU A 13 -9.27 22.42 -8.98
CA LEU A 13 -9.31 21.85 -7.63
C LEU A 13 -8.96 20.36 -7.61
N ILE A 14 -9.57 19.57 -8.50
CA ILE A 14 -9.28 18.14 -8.62
C ILE A 14 -7.79 17.92 -8.87
N PHE A 15 -7.20 18.71 -9.76
CA PHE A 15 -5.78 18.65 -10.07
C PHE A 15 -4.89 19.01 -8.87
N ILE A 16 -5.22 20.07 -8.12
CA ILE A 16 -4.51 20.45 -6.88
C ILE A 16 -4.57 19.32 -5.85
N TYR A 17 -5.74 18.72 -5.64
CA TYR A 17 -5.90 17.61 -4.69
C TYR A 17 -5.16 16.37 -5.15
N LEU A 18 -5.20 16.05 -6.44
CA LEU A 18 -4.46 14.94 -7.03
C LEU A 18 -2.95 15.11 -6.82
N ALA A 19 -2.39 16.26 -7.20
CA ALA A 19 -0.97 16.58 -7.04
C ALA A 19 -0.53 16.51 -5.56
N SER A 20 -1.33 17.08 -4.66
CA SER A 20 -1.05 17.05 -3.23
C SER A 20 -1.10 15.63 -2.67
N SER A 21 -2.11 14.84 -3.08
CA SER A 21 -2.25 13.44 -2.65
C SER A 21 -1.08 12.57 -3.11
N PHE A 22 -0.51 12.87 -4.27
CA PHE A 22 0.71 12.21 -4.73
C PHE A 22 1.94 12.54 -3.88
N ILE A 23 2.08 13.79 -3.42
CA ILE A 23 3.15 14.18 -2.48
C ILE A 23 3.01 13.38 -1.19
N ILE A 24 1.78 13.28 -0.65
CA ILE A 24 1.48 12.47 0.53
C ILE A 24 1.90 11.02 0.32
N PHE A 25 1.50 10.42 -0.80
CA PHE A 25 1.86 9.06 -1.16
C PHE A 25 3.38 8.86 -1.22
N ALA A 26 4.12 9.75 -1.89
CA ALA A 26 5.58 9.67 -2.01
C ALA A 26 6.30 9.79 -0.65
N ILE A 27 5.79 10.64 0.26
CA ILE A 27 6.33 10.76 1.62
C ILE A 27 5.98 9.52 2.45
N GLN A 28 4.74 9.04 2.35
CA GLN A 28 4.25 7.87 3.06
C GLN A 28 5.07 6.61 2.71
N GLU A 29 5.36 6.38 1.43
CA GLU A 29 6.19 5.25 1.01
C GLU A 29 7.61 5.32 1.60
N LYS A 30 8.23 6.52 1.65
CA LYS A 30 9.53 6.69 2.31
C LYS A 30 9.48 6.39 3.80
N ILE A 31 8.41 6.78 4.49
CA ILE A 31 8.22 6.46 5.91
C ILE A 31 8.09 4.94 6.11
N ILE A 32 7.25 4.29 5.29
CA ILE A 32 7.03 2.84 5.34
C ILE A 32 8.34 2.08 5.13
N LEU A 33 9.13 2.50 4.12
CA LEU A 33 10.42 1.92 3.80
C LEU A 33 11.43 2.17 4.92
N PHE A 34 11.55 3.41 5.41
CA PHE A 34 12.52 3.75 6.47
C PHE A 34 12.28 2.96 7.76
N PHE A 35 11.03 2.72 8.12
CA PHE A 35 10.68 1.96 9.32
C PHE A 35 10.48 0.45 9.08
N ASN A 36 10.62 -0.03 7.83
CA ASN A 36 10.35 -1.41 7.43
C ASN A 36 8.98 -1.91 7.91
N LEU A 37 7.94 -1.08 7.79
CA LEU A 37 6.64 -1.36 8.41
C LEU A 37 5.96 -2.60 7.84
N LYS A 38 6.09 -2.85 6.53
CA LYS A 38 5.54 -4.04 5.87
C LYS A 38 6.14 -5.34 6.42
N ALA A 39 7.47 -5.44 6.42
CA ALA A 39 8.17 -6.61 6.95
C ALA A 39 7.88 -6.84 8.44
N LYS A 40 7.79 -5.76 9.24
CA LYS A 40 7.40 -5.86 10.66
C LYS A 40 5.97 -6.35 10.83
N ASN A 41 5.04 -5.88 9.99
CA ASN A 41 3.65 -6.33 10.01
C ASN A 41 3.57 -7.82 9.65
N LEU A 42 4.20 -8.24 8.55
CA LEU A 42 4.25 -9.65 8.17
C LEU A 42 4.84 -10.52 9.30
N LYS A 43 5.90 -10.05 9.96
CA LYS A 43 6.49 -10.75 11.10
C LYS A 43 5.51 -10.91 12.25
N GLN A 44 4.82 -9.84 12.62
CA GLN A 44 3.80 -9.88 13.67
C GLN A 44 2.65 -10.85 13.35
N VAL A 45 2.28 -10.97 12.07
CA VAL A 45 1.19 -11.87 11.64
C VAL A 45 1.60 -13.32 11.79
N ILE A 46 2.81 -13.67 11.37
CA ILE A 46 3.32 -15.04 11.50
C ILE A 46 3.44 -15.43 12.98
N TYR A 47 3.84 -14.50 13.87
CA TYR A 47 3.77 -14.73 15.31
C TYR A 47 2.36 -15.10 15.78
N GLY A 48 1.35 -14.30 15.39
CA GLY A 48 -0.04 -14.56 15.74
C GLY A 48 -0.59 -15.86 15.13
N LEU A 49 -0.18 -16.16 13.90
CA LEU A 49 -0.53 -17.37 13.16
C LEU A 49 -0.01 -18.61 13.90
N LEU A 50 1.29 -18.62 14.21
CA LEU A 50 1.96 -19.70 14.93
C LEU A 50 1.67 -19.70 16.43
N GLY A 51 0.89 -18.74 16.93
CA GLY A 51 0.53 -18.63 18.35
C GLY A 51 1.71 -18.36 19.27
N GLU A 52 2.74 -17.72 18.75
CA GLU A 52 3.93 -17.33 19.49
C GLU A 52 3.83 -15.88 19.94
N GLU A 53 4.25 -15.58 21.16
CA GLU A 53 4.44 -14.20 21.62
C GLU A 53 5.85 -13.73 21.26
N GLN A 54 5.99 -12.44 20.91
CA GLN A 54 7.30 -11.81 20.73
C GLN A 54 8.00 -11.63 22.09
N GLN A 55 8.57 -12.70 22.63
CA GLN A 55 9.38 -12.69 23.83
C GLN A 55 10.86 -12.83 23.49
N LYS A 56 11.68 -11.87 23.91
CA LYS A 56 13.14 -11.89 23.71
C LYS A 56 13.74 -13.11 24.44
N GLY A 57 14.45 -13.97 23.70
CA GLY A 57 15.24 -15.07 24.26
C GLY A 57 14.52 -16.40 24.41
N SER A 58 13.25 -16.50 24.01
CA SER A 58 12.54 -17.79 23.89
C SER A 58 12.77 -18.42 22.51
N PHE A 59 12.63 -19.74 22.42
CA PHE A 59 12.57 -20.42 21.14
C PHE A 59 11.35 -19.95 20.36
N SER A 60 11.59 -19.55 19.12
CA SER A 60 10.55 -19.08 18.22
C SER A 60 10.72 -19.79 16.89
N LEU A 61 9.75 -20.64 16.56
CA LEU A 61 9.57 -21.20 15.22
C LEU A 61 9.42 -20.07 14.21
N THR A 62 8.77 -18.97 14.60
CA THR A 62 8.70 -17.76 13.77
C THR A 62 10.10 -17.26 13.41
N GLU A 63 11.05 -17.20 14.35
CA GLU A 63 12.42 -16.79 14.02
C GLU A 63 13.14 -17.80 13.13
N ARG A 64 13.02 -19.12 13.37
CA ARG A 64 13.61 -20.14 12.46
C ARG A 64 13.02 -20.04 11.05
N PHE A 65 11.72 -19.83 10.98
CA PHE A 65 10.99 -19.62 9.74
C PHE A 65 11.51 -18.36 9.03
N TYR A 66 11.62 -17.22 9.74
CA TYR A 66 12.14 -15.97 9.20
C TYR A 66 13.62 -16.01 8.83
N GLU A 67 14.47 -16.73 9.55
CA GLU A 67 15.88 -16.92 9.21
C GLU A 67 16.05 -17.55 7.83
N LYS A 68 15.12 -18.44 7.43
CA LYS A 68 15.08 -18.99 6.08
C LYS A 68 14.85 -17.90 5.03
N TYR A 69 13.96 -16.94 5.30
CA TYR A 69 13.67 -15.82 4.37
C TYR A 69 14.67 -14.66 4.43
N LEU A 70 15.31 -14.43 5.58
CA LEU A 70 16.33 -13.39 5.78
C LEU A 70 17.61 -13.65 4.95
N ASN A 71 17.83 -14.90 4.54
CA ASN A 71 18.95 -15.32 3.70
C ASN A 71 18.59 -15.45 2.21
N LEU A 72 17.32 -15.26 1.83
CA LEU A 72 16.92 -15.22 0.42
C LEU A 72 17.06 -13.79 -0.13
N PRO A 73 17.67 -13.59 -1.29
CA PRO A 73 17.52 -12.32 -2.00
C PRO A 73 16.04 -12.13 -2.34
N LEU A 74 15.43 -11.12 -1.73
CA LEU A 74 14.09 -10.63 -2.04
C LEU A 74 13.91 -10.51 -3.57
N ASN A 75 13.09 -11.40 -4.12
CA ASN A 75 12.43 -11.35 -5.42
C ASN A 75 13.32 -11.29 -6.69
N PRO A 76 13.33 -12.34 -7.56
CA PRO A 76 13.95 -12.28 -8.87
C PRO A 76 13.24 -11.34 -9.87
N SER A 77 12.01 -10.86 -9.59
CA SER A 77 11.32 -9.92 -10.49
C SER A 77 11.88 -8.49 -10.44
N LEU A 78 12.63 -8.13 -9.39
CA LEU A 78 13.37 -6.86 -9.29
C LEU A 78 14.86 -7.00 -9.68
N SER A 79 15.39 -8.22 -9.80
CA SER A 79 16.77 -8.46 -10.25
C SER A 79 16.89 -8.42 -11.77
N SER A 80 15.82 -8.68 -12.52
CA SER A 80 15.84 -8.68 -13.99
C SER A 80 15.99 -7.27 -14.60
N LYS A 81 15.61 -6.19 -13.91
CA LYS A 81 15.80 -4.80 -14.39
C LYS A 81 17.06 -4.09 -13.85
N ARG A 82 17.74 -4.60 -12.82
CA ARG A 82 19.01 -4.01 -12.32
C ARG A 82 20.28 -4.64 -12.91
N GLN A 83 20.19 -5.76 -13.63
CA GLN A 83 21.38 -6.41 -14.20
C GLN A 83 21.78 -5.94 -15.61
N GLN A 84 21.01 -5.05 -16.26
CA GLN A 84 21.37 -4.58 -17.61
C GLN A 84 21.99 -3.19 -17.69
N GLU A 85 22.06 -2.42 -16.59
CA GLU A 85 22.76 -1.13 -16.63
C GLU A 85 24.10 -1.17 -15.89
N LYS A 86 25.14 -1.32 -16.73
CA LYS A 86 26.51 -0.80 -16.60
C LYS A 86 27.43 -1.55 -15.63
N GLY A 87 28.41 -2.19 -16.25
CA GLY A 87 29.64 -2.63 -15.61
C GLY A 87 30.33 -1.48 -14.87
N GLY A 88 30.22 -1.52 -13.55
CA GLY A 88 30.92 -0.63 -12.63
C GLY A 88 30.98 -1.31 -11.28
N LYS A 89 32.19 -1.61 -10.80
CA LYS A 89 32.42 -2.09 -9.44
C LYS A 89 31.95 -1.02 -8.45
N LEU A 90 30.72 -1.14 -7.97
CA LEU A 90 30.21 -0.34 -6.86
C LEU A 90 30.16 -1.23 -5.62
N GLN A 91 31.01 -0.87 -4.67
CA GLN A 91 31.13 -1.49 -3.36
C GLN A 91 29.75 -1.58 -2.71
N ALA A 92 29.37 -2.80 -2.30
CA ALA A 92 28.20 -3.06 -1.50
C ALA A 92 28.24 -2.20 -0.24
N GLY A 93 27.50 -1.09 -0.25
CA GLY A 93 27.26 -0.27 0.93
C GLY A 93 26.63 -1.14 2.00
N LYS A 94 27.24 -1.13 3.19
CA LYS A 94 26.84 -1.80 4.44
C LYS A 94 25.48 -1.33 4.99
N LEU A 95 24.41 -1.34 4.18
CA LEU A 95 23.06 -0.95 4.61
C LEU A 95 21.98 -2.02 4.37
N SER A 96 22.29 -3.17 3.77
CA SER A 96 21.34 -4.29 3.66
C SER A 96 21.58 -5.27 4.80
N LYS A 97 21.18 -4.90 6.02
CA LYS A 97 21.07 -5.84 7.14
C LYS A 97 19.60 -5.83 7.56
N SER A 98 18.91 -6.94 7.35
CA SER A 98 17.55 -7.20 7.86
C SER A 98 16.40 -6.39 7.22
N MET A 99 16.12 -6.60 5.93
CA MET A 99 14.75 -6.46 5.42
C MET A 99 14.22 -7.86 5.17
N GLY A 100 13.26 -8.31 5.98
CA GLY A 100 12.52 -9.55 5.72
C GLY A 100 11.62 -9.40 4.48
N PRO A 101 10.98 -10.49 4.02
CA PRO A 101 10.08 -10.46 2.87
C PRO A 101 8.93 -9.46 3.08
N GLU A 102 8.56 -8.71 2.03
CA GLU A 102 7.36 -7.84 2.05
C GLU A 102 6.08 -8.65 1.84
N GLN A 103 6.16 -9.78 1.13
CA GLN A 103 5.08 -10.73 0.92
C GLN A 103 5.66 -12.12 0.69
N ILE A 104 5.03 -13.16 1.23
CA ILE A 104 5.36 -14.57 0.97
C ILE A 104 4.12 -15.19 0.31
N PRO A 105 4.23 -15.75 -0.91
CA PRO A 105 3.12 -16.50 -1.52
C PRO A 105 2.70 -17.69 -0.67
N ALA A 106 1.41 -18.02 -0.66
CA ALA A 106 0.87 -19.10 0.17
C ALA A 106 1.56 -20.45 -0.09
N GLU A 107 1.77 -20.81 -1.36
CA GLU A 107 2.46 -22.04 -1.76
C GLU A 107 3.88 -22.12 -1.17
N GLN A 108 4.63 -21.02 -1.26
CA GLN A 108 5.98 -20.93 -0.69
C GLN A 108 5.95 -21.01 0.84
N PHE A 109 5.01 -20.30 1.47
CA PHE A 109 4.82 -20.33 2.91
C PHE A 109 4.55 -21.75 3.41
N VAL A 110 3.64 -22.48 2.74
CA VAL A 110 3.29 -23.85 3.12
C VAL A 110 4.47 -24.80 2.94
N ALA A 111 5.18 -24.75 1.80
CA ALA A 111 6.37 -25.58 1.60
C ALA A 111 7.43 -25.35 2.69
N ASP A 112 7.65 -24.09 3.08
CA ASP A 112 8.58 -23.74 4.13
C ASP A 112 8.09 -24.14 5.52
N LEU A 113 6.78 -24.04 5.78
CA LEU A 113 6.16 -24.43 7.03
C LEU A 113 6.33 -25.94 7.24
N ILE A 114 6.08 -26.73 6.19
CA ILE A 114 6.25 -28.19 6.21
C ILE A 114 7.69 -28.55 6.52
N THR A 115 8.64 -27.84 5.92
CA THR A 115 10.07 -28.05 6.19
C THR A 115 10.39 -27.79 7.67
N VAL A 116 9.93 -26.66 8.22
CA VAL A 116 10.15 -26.31 9.63
C VAL A 116 9.48 -27.31 10.57
N VAL A 117 8.29 -27.79 10.22
CA VAL A 117 7.56 -28.80 11.00
C VAL A 117 8.31 -30.13 11.01
N ALA A 118 8.78 -30.59 9.84
CA ALA A 118 9.54 -31.82 9.72
C ALA A 118 10.86 -31.77 10.51
N GLU A 119 11.59 -30.65 10.44
CA GLU A 119 12.81 -30.44 11.22
C GLU A 119 12.56 -30.48 12.73
N GLU A 120 11.49 -29.82 13.21
CA GLU A 120 11.18 -29.78 14.63
C GLU A 120 10.79 -31.16 15.17
N LEU A 121 10.07 -31.94 14.37
CA LEU A 121 9.69 -33.31 14.67
C LEU A 121 10.83 -34.33 14.38
N LYS A 122 12.04 -33.85 14.03
CA LYS A 122 13.26 -34.65 13.78
C LYS A 122 13.09 -35.69 12.65
N TYR A 123 12.32 -35.35 11.63
CA TYR A 123 12.21 -36.16 10.43
C TYR A 123 13.35 -35.85 9.45
N GLU A 124 14.02 -36.89 8.93
CA GLU A 124 15.18 -36.75 8.04
C GLU A 124 14.80 -36.48 6.56
N ASP A 125 13.54 -36.71 6.18
CA ASP A 125 13.11 -36.71 4.78
C ASP A 125 12.35 -35.44 4.40
N LYS A 126 12.72 -34.85 3.24
CA LYS A 126 12.05 -33.67 2.68
C LYS A 126 10.65 -33.98 2.15
N ASP A 127 10.37 -35.25 1.84
CA ASP A 127 9.04 -35.71 1.40
C ASP A 127 8.21 -36.30 2.57
N PHE A 128 8.30 -35.62 3.71
CA PHE A 128 7.74 -35.97 5.01
C PHE A 128 6.29 -36.52 4.93
N TYR A 129 5.41 -35.83 4.21
CA TYR A 129 4.00 -36.22 4.13
C TYR A 129 3.74 -37.46 3.26
N ASN A 130 4.56 -37.71 2.23
CA ASN A 130 4.43 -38.92 1.42
C ASN A 130 4.95 -40.16 2.16
N LYS A 131 5.92 -40.00 3.06
CA LYS A 131 6.58 -41.11 3.76
C LYS A 131 5.87 -41.58 5.03
N TYR A 132 5.27 -40.67 5.79
CA TYR A 132 4.64 -41.00 7.08
C TYR A 132 3.12 -40.93 7.01
N GLU A 133 2.44 -41.70 7.85
CA GLU A 133 0.98 -41.60 8.00
C GLU A 133 0.63 -40.31 8.74
N LEU A 134 -0.41 -39.60 8.27
CA LEU A 134 -0.84 -38.35 8.89
C LEU A 134 -1.28 -38.54 10.35
N THR A 135 -1.77 -39.72 10.71
CA THR A 135 -2.11 -40.11 12.09
C THR A 135 -0.90 -40.07 13.02
N LYS A 136 0.22 -40.66 12.60
CA LYS A 136 1.47 -40.63 13.35
C LYS A 136 2.00 -39.19 13.52
N ILE A 137 1.85 -38.37 12.49
CA ILE A 137 2.25 -36.95 12.55
C ILE A 137 1.43 -36.20 13.63
N ILE A 138 0.13 -36.47 13.74
CA ILE A 138 -0.72 -35.91 14.81
C ILE A 138 -0.22 -36.35 16.20
N GLU A 139 0.16 -37.61 16.36
CA GLU A 139 0.72 -38.12 17.63
C GLU A 139 2.01 -37.38 18.00
N ASP A 140 2.93 -37.21 17.06
CA ASP A 140 4.20 -36.53 17.30
C ASP A 140 4.02 -35.02 17.58
N ILE A 141 3.07 -34.35 16.90
CA ILE A 141 2.73 -32.94 17.16
C ILE A 141 2.21 -32.75 18.59
N ASN A 142 1.40 -33.69 19.08
CA ASN A 142 0.82 -33.65 20.42
C ASN A 142 1.74 -34.24 21.49
N GLY A 143 2.88 -34.79 21.10
CA GLY A 143 3.92 -35.27 21.99
C GLY A 143 4.51 -34.17 22.88
N SER A 144 5.02 -34.57 24.04
CA SER A 144 5.65 -33.67 25.01
C SER A 144 6.92 -32.99 24.48
N ASP A 145 7.59 -33.63 23.51
CA ASP A 145 8.85 -33.14 22.94
C ASP A 145 8.63 -32.05 21.88
N CYS A 146 7.40 -31.88 21.39
CA CYS A 146 7.06 -30.88 20.39
C CYS A 146 6.92 -29.49 21.02
N ARG A 147 7.74 -28.54 20.55
CA ARG A 147 7.84 -27.18 21.09
C ARG A 147 6.86 -26.18 20.48
N PHE A 148 5.94 -26.64 19.63
CA PHE A 148 4.91 -25.81 19.04
C PHE A 148 4.03 -25.17 20.11
N SER A 149 3.53 -23.96 19.85
CA SER A 149 2.52 -23.35 20.72
C SER A 149 1.26 -24.22 20.77
N GLU A 150 0.49 -24.11 21.85
CA GLU A 150 -0.79 -24.82 21.99
C GLU A 150 -1.77 -24.49 20.85
N LYS A 151 -1.76 -23.24 20.38
CA LYS A 151 -2.53 -22.83 19.21
C LYS A 151 -2.06 -23.59 17.96
N MET A 152 -0.76 -23.64 17.70
CA MET A 152 -0.21 -24.31 16.53
C MET A 152 -0.47 -25.82 16.56
N LYS A 153 -0.28 -26.49 17.71
CA LYS A 153 -0.60 -27.91 17.89
C LYS A 153 -2.07 -28.19 17.56
N ARG A 154 -2.97 -27.40 18.14
CA ARG A 154 -4.42 -27.51 17.92
C ARG A 154 -4.80 -27.27 16.45
N ASP A 155 -4.33 -26.17 15.87
CA ASP A 155 -4.73 -25.75 14.53
C ASP A 155 -4.21 -26.74 13.47
N LEU A 156 -2.95 -27.18 13.57
CA LEU A 156 -2.35 -28.16 12.66
C LEU A 156 -2.95 -29.56 12.82
N SER A 157 -3.16 -30.03 14.06
CA SER A 157 -3.82 -31.32 14.32
C SER A 157 -5.23 -31.34 13.75
N ALA A 158 -5.98 -30.24 13.87
CA ALA A 158 -7.31 -30.13 13.32
C ALA A 158 -7.32 -30.16 11.77
N MET A 159 -6.34 -29.52 11.11
CA MET A 159 -6.20 -29.59 9.65
C MET A 159 -5.86 -31.01 9.17
N LEU A 160 -4.90 -31.66 9.83
CA LEU A 160 -4.51 -33.04 9.55
C LEU A 160 -5.69 -34.00 9.72
N GLN A 161 -6.41 -33.88 10.85
CA GLN A 161 -7.55 -34.75 11.14
C GLN A 161 -8.72 -34.53 10.15
N ARG A 162 -8.96 -33.29 9.72
CA ARG A 162 -9.93 -33.00 8.65
C ARG A 162 -9.54 -33.64 7.32
N ALA A 163 -8.25 -33.67 6.98
CA ALA A 163 -7.78 -34.33 5.75
C ALA A 163 -8.01 -35.84 5.83
N ILE A 164 -7.58 -36.48 6.92
CA ILE A 164 -7.73 -37.92 7.15
C ILE A 164 -9.20 -38.36 7.11
N ASN A 165 -10.09 -37.62 7.78
CA ASN A 165 -11.50 -37.99 7.86
C ASN A 165 -12.27 -37.76 6.55
N ARG A 166 -11.73 -36.94 5.64
CA ARG A 166 -12.43 -36.54 4.41
C ARG A 166 -12.11 -37.45 3.22
N PHE A 167 -10.90 -38.00 3.16
CA PHE A 167 -10.43 -38.78 2.03
C PHE A 167 -9.78 -40.08 2.51
N GLU A 168 -10.09 -41.18 1.84
CA GLU A 168 -9.45 -42.47 2.10
C GLU A 168 -8.07 -42.55 1.42
N ASP A 169 -7.94 -42.00 0.20
CA ASP A 169 -6.68 -41.97 -0.53
C ASP A 169 -5.68 -40.97 0.06
N LYS A 170 -4.45 -41.43 0.32
CA LYS A 170 -3.39 -40.59 0.88
C LYS A 170 -3.04 -39.41 -0.01
N GLY A 171 -2.99 -39.60 -1.33
CA GLY A 171 -2.69 -38.52 -2.28
C GLY A 171 -3.73 -37.39 -2.23
N GLU A 172 -5.01 -37.74 -2.09
CA GLU A 172 -6.09 -36.79 -1.90
C GLU A 172 -6.03 -36.08 -0.53
N GLN A 173 -5.68 -36.80 0.55
CA GLN A 173 -5.46 -36.20 1.86
C GLN A 173 -4.38 -35.11 1.80
N LEU A 174 -3.25 -35.37 1.13
CA LEU A 174 -2.14 -34.42 1.01
C LEU A 174 -2.52 -33.20 0.17
N LYS A 175 -3.19 -33.40 -0.97
CA LYS A 175 -3.70 -32.30 -1.80
C LYS A 175 -4.69 -31.42 -1.04
N TYR A 176 -5.53 -32.02 -0.20
CA TYR A 176 -6.47 -31.27 0.62
C TYR A 176 -5.79 -30.51 1.76
N LEU A 177 -4.83 -31.14 2.44
CA LEU A 177 -4.05 -30.53 3.50
C LEU A 177 -3.28 -29.30 2.99
N ASP A 178 -2.61 -29.44 1.85
CA ASP A 178 -1.89 -28.34 1.19
C ASP A 178 -2.81 -27.15 0.92
N LYS A 179 -3.98 -27.39 0.31
CA LYS A 179 -4.99 -26.34 0.10
C LYS A 179 -5.50 -25.72 1.40
N GLN A 180 -5.70 -26.52 2.45
CA GLN A 180 -6.12 -25.99 3.76
C GLN A 180 -5.06 -25.08 4.39
N LEU A 181 -3.78 -25.46 4.32
CA LEU A 181 -2.69 -24.67 4.86
C LEU A 181 -2.52 -23.36 4.08
N GLN A 182 -2.64 -23.38 2.75
CA GLN A 182 -2.59 -22.19 1.92
C GLN A 182 -3.73 -21.24 2.26
N SER A 183 -4.97 -21.75 2.29
CA SER A 183 -6.15 -20.96 2.63
C SER A 183 -6.08 -20.39 4.05
N TRP A 184 -5.55 -21.13 5.02
CA TRP A 184 -5.36 -20.66 6.38
C TRP A 184 -4.36 -19.50 6.47
N TYR A 185 -3.26 -19.58 5.72
CA TYR A 185 -2.29 -18.50 5.61
C TYR A 185 -2.90 -17.28 4.92
N ASP A 186 -3.56 -17.47 3.77
CA ASP A 186 -4.19 -16.37 3.01
C ASP A 186 -5.18 -15.58 3.85
N MET A 187 -6.08 -16.27 4.57
CA MET A 187 -7.03 -15.61 5.48
C MET A 187 -6.33 -14.79 6.57
N SER A 188 -5.19 -15.28 7.07
CA SER A 188 -4.45 -14.60 8.14
C SER A 188 -3.68 -13.38 7.63
N ILE A 189 -3.16 -13.45 6.40
CA ILE A 189 -2.52 -12.33 5.73
C ILE A 189 -3.56 -11.29 5.29
N GLU A 190 -4.71 -11.69 4.77
CA GLU A 190 -5.78 -10.78 4.36
C GLU A 190 -6.24 -9.89 5.52
N TYR A 191 -6.51 -10.50 6.68
CA TYR A 191 -6.81 -9.76 7.91
C TYR A 191 -5.69 -8.78 8.31
N ALA A 192 -4.45 -9.20 8.14
CA ALA A 192 -3.30 -8.36 8.48
C ALA A 192 -3.08 -7.19 7.53
N LEU A 193 -3.36 -7.38 6.25
CA LEU A 193 -3.36 -6.33 5.23
C LEU A 193 -4.42 -5.30 5.57
N GLU A 194 -5.61 -5.72 6.02
CA GLU A 194 -6.67 -4.80 6.45
C GLU A 194 -6.23 -3.90 7.65
N ILE A 195 -5.56 -4.49 8.65
CA ILE A 195 -5.00 -3.71 9.78
C ILE A 195 -3.92 -2.74 9.29
N TYR A 196 -3.08 -3.20 8.36
CA TYR A 196 -2.03 -2.39 7.79
C TYR A 196 -2.59 -1.22 6.99
N ASP A 197 -3.66 -1.43 6.22
CA ASP A 197 -4.39 -0.38 5.50
C ASP A 197 -4.95 0.69 6.42
N LYS A 198 -5.54 0.28 7.55
CA LYS A 198 -6.02 1.23 8.57
C LYS A 198 -4.88 2.09 9.11
N LYS A 199 -3.71 1.51 9.35
CA LYS A 199 -2.51 2.25 9.79
C LYS A 199 -2.00 3.20 8.71
N ARG A 200 -1.97 2.77 7.44
CA ARG A 200 -1.60 3.61 6.29
C ARG A 200 -2.53 4.80 6.13
N GLN A 201 -3.83 4.59 6.25
CA GLN A 201 -4.82 5.67 6.16
C GLN A 201 -4.62 6.71 7.27
N TYR A 202 -4.32 6.28 8.49
CA TYR A 202 -4.02 7.20 9.58
C TYR A 202 -2.76 8.05 9.32
N ILE A 203 -1.70 7.45 8.77
CA ILE A 203 -0.49 8.18 8.36
C ILE A 203 -0.84 9.20 7.26
N SER A 204 -1.63 8.83 6.26
CA SER A 204 -2.09 9.73 5.20
C SER A 204 -2.84 10.95 5.74
N ILE A 205 -3.73 10.77 6.71
CA ILE A 205 -4.47 11.87 7.35
C ILE A 205 -3.52 12.84 8.05
N ILE A 206 -2.57 12.33 8.84
CA ILE A 206 -1.58 13.18 9.54
C ILE A 206 -0.74 13.96 8.53
N LEU A 207 -0.22 13.28 7.50
CA LEU A 207 0.55 13.93 6.45
C LEU A 207 -0.28 14.99 5.71
N SER A 208 -1.57 14.73 5.48
CA SER A 208 -2.48 15.68 4.81
C SER A 208 -2.63 16.95 5.63
N VAL A 209 -2.77 16.85 6.95
CA VAL A 209 -2.77 18.02 7.85
C VAL A 209 -1.48 18.82 7.70
N ILE A 210 -0.33 18.14 7.73
CA ILE A 210 0.98 18.80 7.62
C ILE A 210 1.14 19.51 6.28
N VAL A 211 0.87 18.82 5.17
CA VAL A 211 1.02 19.37 3.80
C VAL A 211 0.03 20.52 3.56
N VAL A 212 -1.23 20.38 3.97
CA VAL A 212 -2.23 21.45 3.80
C VAL A 212 -1.81 22.72 4.52
N LEU A 213 -1.36 22.61 5.78
CA LEU A 213 -0.92 23.77 6.54
C LEU A 213 0.42 24.33 6.04
N MET A 214 1.37 23.46 5.67
CA MET A 214 2.67 23.87 5.15
C MET A 214 2.55 24.63 3.82
N PHE A 215 1.70 24.16 2.91
CA PHE A 215 1.52 24.75 1.58
C PHE A 215 0.30 25.69 1.49
N ASN A 216 -0.34 26.03 2.61
CA ASN A 216 -1.56 26.84 2.67
C ASN A 216 -2.61 26.44 1.62
N ILE A 217 -2.97 25.16 1.59
CA ILE A 217 -3.98 24.66 0.66
C ILE A 217 -5.36 24.92 1.29
N ASP A 218 -5.91 26.11 1.04
CA ASP A 218 -7.23 26.51 1.51
C ASP A 218 -8.24 26.44 0.36
N THR A 219 -9.14 25.45 0.39
CA THR A 219 -10.16 25.25 -0.64
C THR A 219 -11.04 26.49 -0.85
N VAL A 220 -11.45 27.16 0.22
CA VAL A 220 -12.37 28.31 0.13
C VAL A 220 -11.63 29.51 -0.48
N ASN A 221 -10.40 29.75 -0.06
CA ASN A 221 -9.55 30.80 -0.64
C ASN A 221 -9.22 30.53 -2.11
N ILE A 222 -8.90 29.27 -2.46
CA ILE A 222 -8.67 28.86 -3.85
C ILE A 222 -9.91 29.16 -4.71
N ILE A 223 -11.11 28.76 -4.26
CA ILE A 223 -12.35 29.02 -4.98
C ILE A 223 -12.59 30.52 -5.13
N ASP A 224 -12.40 31.30 -4.07
CA ASP A 224 -12.61 32.74 -4.12
C ASP A 224 -11.65 33.44 -5.09
N ASN A 225 -10.39 33.02 -5.15
CA ASN A 225 -9.40 33.57 -6.07
C ASN A 225 -9.70 33.18 -7.52
N LEU A 226 -10.01 31.90 -7.76
CA LEU A 226 -10.36 31.40 -9.10
C LEU A 226 -11.70 31.97 -9.59
N SER A 227 -12.63 32.27 -8.69
CA SER A 227 -13.92 32.87 -9.06
C SER A 227 -13.82 34.28 -9.63
N LYS A 228 -12.78 35.01 -9.23
CA LYS A 228 -12.56 36.42 -9.58
C LYS A 228 -11.58 36.59 -10.73
N SER A 229 -10.73 35.59 -11.00
CA SER A 229 -9.67 35.69 -11.99
C SER A 229 -10.08 35.18 -13.39
N GLU A 230 -9.62 35.86 -14.44
CA GLU A 230 -9.74 35.40 -15.84
C GLU A 230 -8.80 34.19 -16.14
N ILE A 231 -7.77 34.02 -15.30
CA ILE A 231 -6.72 32.99 -15.39
C ILE A 231 -7.28 31.57 -15.26
N THR A 232 -8.41 31.39 -14.56
CA THR A 232 -9.05 30.08 -14.32
C THR A 232 -9.33 29.29 -15.59
N SER A 233 -9.69 29.97 -16.68
CA SER A 233 -9.95 29.31 -17.97
C SER A 233 -8.66 28.83 -18.64
N THR A 234 -7.60 29.65 -18.61
CA THR A 234 -6.28 29.32 -19.18
C THR A 234 -5.63 28.16 -18.42
N LEU A 235 -5.70 28.18 -17.09
CA LEU A 235 -5.16 27.14 -16.22
C LEU A 235 -5.88 25.81 -16.42
N SER A 236 -7.22 25.82 -16.42
CA SER A 236 -8.02 24.61 -16.65
C SER A 236 -7.78 24.00 -18.04
N ASN A 237 -7.58 24.83 -19.07
CA ASN A 237 -7.29 24.33 -20.42
C ASN A 237 -5.90 23.70 -20.47
N LYS A 238 -4.88 24.32 -19.87
CA LYS A 238 -3.53 23.76 -19.76
C LYS A 238 -3.53 22.43 -19.01
N ILE A 239 -4.23 22.36 -17.88
CA ILE A 239 -4.41 21.12 -17.11
C ILE A 239 -5.07 20.04 -17.99
N THR A 240 -6.15 20.39 -18.70
CA THR A 240 -6.86 19.44 -19.57
C THR A 240 -5.96 18.92 -20.69
N GLU A 241 -5.17 19.78 -21.32
CA GLU A 241 -4.23 19.41 -22.37
C GLU A 241 -3.22 18.38 -21.87
N VAL A 242 -2.58 18.63 -20.72
CA VAL A 242 -1.59 17.68 -20.22
C VAL A 242 -2.22 16.34 -19.83
N ILE A 243 -3.42 16.34 -19.27
CA ILE A 243 -4.07 15.07 -18.89
C ILE A 243 -4.50 14.28 -20.12
N VAL A 244 -5.09 14.92 -21.13
CA VAL A 244 -5.51 14.22 -22.36
C VAL A 244 -4.31 13.59 -23.06
N SER A 245 -3.17 14.31 -23.11
CA SER A 245 -1.94 13.79 -23.71
C SER A 245 -1.36 12.55 -23.01
N ASN A 246 -1.69 12.34 -21.73
CA ASN A 246 -1.19 11.23 -20.91
C ASN A 246 -2.25 10.14 -20.64
N SER A 247 -3.51 10.37 -20.98
CA SER A 247 -4.65 9.49 -20.68
C SER A 247 -4.73 8.18 -21.48
N GLU A 248 -3.86 7.99 -22.48
CA GLU A 248 -3.72 6.70 -23.19
C GLU A 248 -2.94 5.64 -22.38
N SER A 249 -2.39 6.02 -21.21
CA SER A 249 -1.78 5.09 -20.27
C SER A 249 -2.85 4.48 -19.35
N ASN A 250 -2.98 3.15 -19.40
CA ASN A 250 -4.01 2.35 -18.75
C ASN A 250 -4.37 2.82 -17.32
N SER A 251 -5.66 2.91 -17.04
CA SER A 251 -6.20 3.28 -15.74
C SER A 251 -5.73 2.30 -14.66
N CYS A 252 -5.13 2.80 -13.58
CA CYS A 252 -4.79 1.99 -12.39
C CYS A 252 -6.04 1.43 -11.65
N SER A 253 -7.23 1.58 -12.23
CA SER A 253 -8.53 1.21 -11.66
C SER A 253 -8.91 -0.26 -11.87
N GLN A 254 -8.09 -1.05 -12.58
CA GLN A 254 -8.35 -2.49 -12.84
C GLN A 254 -7.27 -3.43 -12.29
N VAL A 255 -6.43 -2.95 -11.39
CA VAL A 255 -5.32 -3.74 -10.87
C VAL A 255 -5.73 -4.40 -9.55
N ASN A 256 -5.87 -5.72 -9.56
CA ASN A 256 -6.32 -6.53 -8.42
C ASN A 256 -5.21 -6.89 -7.42
N GLU A 257 -3.96 -6.48 -7.67
CA GLU A 257 -2.82 -6.71 -6.78
C GLU A 257 -2.19 -5.39 -6.33
N ASP A 258 -2.01 -5.23 -5.02
CA ASP A 258 -1.43 -4.04 -4.39
C ASP A 258 -0.04 -3.68 -4.98
N THR A 259 0.76 -4.66 -5.37
CA THR A 259 2.12 -4.45 -5.88
C THR A 259 2.13 -3.85 -7.29
N GLU A 260 1.19 -4.28 -8.14
CA GLU A 260 1.02 -3.73 -9.48
C GLU A 260 0.36 -2.35 -9.43
N PHE A 261 -0.53 -2.11 -8.46
CA PHE A 261 -1.17 -0.83 -8.24
C PHE A 261 -0.17 0.27 -7.87
N GLN A 262 0.76 -0.04 -6.95
CA GLN A 262 1.82 0.90 -6.54
C GLN A 262 2.73 1.29 -7.71
N THR A 263 3.05 0.33 -8.58
CA THR A 263 3.89 0.57 -9.77
C THR A 263 3.15 1.45 -10.80
N CYS A 264 1.86 1.19 -11.03
CA CYS A 264 1.01 2.01 -11.90
C CYS A 264 0.89 3.46 -11.38
N ILE A 265 0.63 3.63 -10.08
CA ILE A 265 0.54 4.96 -9.44
C ILE A 265 1.87 5.72 -9.54
N GLN A 266 3.01 5.03 -9.47
CA GLN A 266 4.32 5.64 -9.61
C GLN A 266 4.61 6.13 -11.04
N GLU A 267 4.18 5.40 -12.06
CA GLU A 267 4.27 5.83 -13.46
C GLU A 267 3.37 7.04 -13.73
N GLN A 268 2.13 7.01 -13.22
CA GLN A 268 1.18 8.13 -13.33
C GLN A 268 1.61 9.37 -12.53
N PHE A 269 2.31 9.16 -11.41
CA PHE A 269 2.91 10.25 -10.65
C PHE A 269 3.95 11.00 -11.48
N ALA A 270 4.84 10.28 -12.18
CA ALA A 270 5.88 10.91 -12.98
C ALA A 270 5.31 11.76 -14.12
N THR A 271 4.31 11.26 -14.84
CA THR A 271 3.63 12.00 -15.91
C THR A 271 2.87 13.21 -15.39
N THR A 272 2.17 13.07 -14.26
CA THR A 272 1.47 14.18 -13.60
C THR A 272 2.45 15.23 -13.07
N PHE A 273 3.62 14.82 -12.58
CA PHE A 273 4.61 15.76 -12.07
C PHE A 273 5.32 16.53 -13.19
N MET A 274 5.60 15.88 -14.33
CA MET A 274 6.07 16.58 -15.54
C MET A 274 5.03 17.59 -16.05
N ALA A 275 3.73 17.32 -15.86
CA ALA A 275 2.65 18.26 -16.17
C ALA A 275 2.68 19.53 -15.31
N LEU A 276 3.10 19.39 -14.04
CA LEU A 276 3.14 20.48 -13.07
C LEU A 276 4.23 21.50 -13.40
N ASP A 277 5.34 21.09 -14.01
CA ASP A 277 6.45 21.99 -14.38
C ASP A 277 6.04 23.08 -15.37
N GLY A 278 4.99 22.82 -16.16
CA GLY A 278 4.43 23.81 -17.08
C GLY A 278 3.46 24.80 -16.42
N ILE A 279 3.03 24.61 -15.17
CA ILE A 279 1.95 25.41 -14.57
C ILE A 279 2.52 26.48 -13.64
N ASP A 280 2.75 27.67 -14.18
CA ASP A 280 3.11 28.84 -13.39
C ASP A 280 1.86 29.39 -12.65
N ASN A 281 2.01 29.69 -11.36
CA ASN A 281 1.01 30.35 -10.50
C ASN A 281 -0.24 29.54 -10.12
N LEU A 282 -0.07 28.36 -9.53
CA LEU A 282 -1.17 27.75 -8.78
C LEU A 282 -1.61 28.67 -7.62
N PRO A 283 -2.92 28.82 -7.36
CA PRO A 283 -3.45 29.68 -6.29
C PRO A 283 -3.31 29.02 -4.90
N ILE A 284 -2.14 28.49 -4.59
CA ILE A 284 -1.78 27.83 -3.33
C ILE A 284 -0.49 28.45 -2.79
N GLY A 285 -0.22 28.25 -1.51
CA GLY A 285 1.01 28.72 -0.88
C GLY A 285 0.79 29.90 0.07
N TRP A 286 1.81 30.11 0.90
CA TRP A 286 1.89 31.29 1.74
C TRP A 286 2.50 32.44 0.93
N ASN A 287 1.89 33.62 0.97
CA ASN A 287 2.62 34.83 0.62
C ASN A 287 3.61 35.14 1.75
N PHE A 288 4.88 34.79 1.54
CA PHE A 288 5.94 34.94 2.54
C PHE A 288 6.19 36.40 2.96
N SER A 289 5.68 37.38 2.20
CA SER A 289 5.77 38.79 2.58
C SER A 289 4.89 39.10 3.79
N GLU A 290 3.65 38.59 3.81
CA GLU A 290 2.67 38.83 4.88
C GLU A 290 1.70 37.64 5.08
N PRO A 291 2.19 36.47 5.52
CA PRO A 291 1.47 35.20 5.42
C PRO A 291 0.16 35.16 6.22
N LEU A 292 0.16 35.73 7.42
CA LEU A 292 -1.01 35.77 8.28
C LEU A 292 -2.01 36.86 7.88
N LYS A 293 -1.57 37.89 7.16
CA LYS A 293 -2.46 38.98 6.78
C LYS A 293 -3.35 38.55 5.63
N GLU A 294 -2.84 38.02 4.53
CA GLU A 294 -3.70 37.59 3.42
C GLU A 294 -4.72 36.51 3.81
N GLN A 295 -4.33 35.60 4.72
CA GLN A 295 -5.19 34.51 5.16
C GLN A 295 -6.26 34.97 6.17
N PHE A 296 -5.97 35.98 6.99
CA PHE A 296 -6.82 36.37 8.12
C PHE A 296 -7.16 37.87 8.18
N THR A 297 -7.01 38.67 7.11
CA THR A 297 -7.41 40.09 7.15
C THR A 297 -8.86 40.32 6.72
N PRO A 298 -9.65 41.11 7.48
CA PRO A 298 -9.37 41.57 8.85
C PRO A 298 -9.42 40.40 9.85
N LEU A 299 -8.61 40.47 10.91
CA LEU A 299 -8.47 39.40 11.92
C LEU A 299 -9.73 39.31 12.79
N ASN A 300 -10.80 38.79 12.20
CA ASN A 300 -12.10 38.65 12.83
C ASN A 300 -12.54 37.19 12.83
N PHE A 301 -13.48 36.88 13.72
CA PHE A 301 -13.98 35.52 13.90
C PHE A 301 -14.49 34.89 12.58
N PRO A 302 -15.26 35.59 11.72
CA PRO A 302 -15.68 35.04 10.43
C PRO A 302 -14.53 34.60 9.49
N HIS A 303 -13.45 35.38 9.36
CA HIS A 303 -12.34 35.03 8.47
C HIS A 303 -11.53 33.86 9.00
N ILE A 304 -11.37 33.77 10.33
CA ILE A 304 -10.73 32.62 10.97
C ILE A 304 -11.53 31.34 10.69
N ILE A 305 -12.86 31.38 10.86
CA ILE A 305 -13.73 30.23 10.56
C ILE A 305 -13.66 29.86 9.08
N LYS A 306 -13.62 30.84 8.18
CA LYS A 306 -13.47 30.61 6.74
C LYS A 306 -12.18 29.85 6.40
N ALA A 307 -11.04 30.32 6.93
CA ALA A 307 -9.73 29.67 6.73
C ALA A 307 -9.71 28.25 7.30
N ILE A 308 -10.20 28.06 8.53
CA ILE A 308 -10.29 26.74 9.17
C ILE A 308 -11.17 25.80 8.33
N THR A 309 -12.30 26.30 7.84
CA THR A 309 -13.20 25.51 6.99
C THR A 309 -12.52 25.09 5.70
N GLY A 310 -11.80 26.01 5.05
CA GLY A 310 -11.02 25.73 3.85
C GLY A 310 -9.95 24.66 4.03
N TRP A 311 -9.17 24.76 5.12
CA TRP A 311 -8.18 23.75 5.46
C TRP A 311 -8.81 22.40 5.81
N ILE A 312 -9.92 22.36 6.55
CA ILE A 312 -10.64 21.12 6.85
C ILE A 312 -11.10 20.44 5.57
N ILE A 313 -11.67 21.18 4.63
CA ILE A 313 -12.11 20.62 3.33
C ILE A 313 -10.90 20.07 2.57
N SER A 314 -9.78 20.81 2.53
CA SER A 314 -8.55 20.35 1.86
C SER A 314 -7.94 19.12 2.52
N ILE A 315 -7.93 19.03 3.85
CA ILE A 315 -7.43 17.86 4.58
C ILE A 315 -8.28 16.64 4.24
N ILE A 316 -9.61 16.76 4.30
CA ILE A 316 -10.52 15.67 3.96
C ILE A 316 -10.28 15.26 2.51
N ALA A 317 -10.27 16.21 1.59
CA ALA A 317 -10.06 15.95 0.17
C ALA A 317 -8.74 15.21 -0.10
N ILE A 318 -7.61 15.71 0.38
CA ILE A 318 -6.28 15.16 0.11
C ILE A 318 -6.10 13.80 0.81
N SER A 319 -6.71 13.59 1.99
CA SER A 319 -6.62 12.31 2.71
C SER A 319 -7.29 11.13 1.99
N GLN A 320 -8.17 11.39 1.01
CA GLN A 320 -8.76 10.35 0.16
C GLN A 320 -7.74 9.71 -0.80
N GLY A 321 -6.61 10.37 -1.04
CA GLY A 321 -5.52 9.85 -1.85
C GLY A 321 -5.68 10.08 -3.36
N ALA A 322 -4.58 9.87 -4.08
CA ALA A 322 -4.51 10.07 -5.53
C ALA A 322 -5.48 9.20 -6.35
N PRO A 323 -5.72 7.92 -6.00
CA PRO A 323 -6.61 7.05 -6.79
C PRO A 323 -8.04 7.58 -6.91
N PHE A 324 -8.56 8.16 -5.82
CA PHE A 324 -9.89 8.77 -5.78
C PHE A 324 -10.01 9.95 -6.75
N TRP A 325 -9.09 10.91 -6.66
CA TRP A 325 -9.11 12.11 -7.51
C TRP A 325 -8.82 11.82 -8.97
N PHE A 326 -7.95 10.85 -9.25
CA PHE A 326 -7.70 10.38 -10.61
C PHE A 326 -8.96 9.79 -11.24
N GLY A 327 -9.70 8.96 -10.50
CA GLY A 327 -10.98 8.42 -10.96
C GLY A 327 -12.00 9.51 -11.31
N ILE A 328 -12.12 10.53 -10.45
CA ILE A 328 -13.00 11.69 -10.72
C ILE A 328 -12.55 12.45 -11.96
N LEU A 329 -11.25 12.71 -12.09
CA LEU A 329 -10.67 13.45 -13.20
C LEU A 329 -10.93 12.76 -14.54
N ASN A 330 -10.69 11.44 -14.60
CA ASN A 330 -10.90 10.63 -15.80
C ASN A 330 -12.38 10.65 -16.23
N ASN A 331 -13.30 10.49 -15.28
CA ASN A 331 -14.73 10.55 -15.55
C ASN A 331 -15.16 11.91 -16.13
N LEU A 332 -14.59 13.01 -15.62
CA LEU A 332 -14.89 14.37 -16.07
C LEU A 332 -14.38 14.61 -17.50
N ILE A 333 -13.18 14.14 -17.83
CA ILE A 333 -12.60 14.26 -19.17
C ILE A 333 -13.42 13.48 -20.20
N ASN A 334 -13.77 12.23 -19.89
CA ASN A 334 -14.59 11.38 -20.75
C ASN A 334 -15.99 11.96 -21.00
N PHE A 335 -16.54 12.69 -20.03
CA PHE A 335 -17.80 13.41 -20.21
C PHE A 335 -17.67 14.62 -21.16
N LYS A 336 -16.54 15.33 -21.11
CA LYS A 336 -16.28 16.50 -21.97
C LYS A 336 -16.02 16.07 -23.42
N SER A 337 -15.23 15.02 -23.66
CA SER A 337 -14.95 14.50 -25.00
C SER A 337 -16.25 14.04 -25.69
N ASN A 338 -17.09 13.28 -24.99
CA ASN A 338 -18.38 12.79 -25.52
C ASN A 338 -19.39 13.90 -25.84
N LYS A 339 -19.36 15.03 -25.13
CA LYS A 339 -20.19 16.20 -25.46
C LYS A 339 -19.65 16.97 -26.67
N SER A 340 -18.33 17.08 -26.81
CA SER A 340 -17.70 17.74 -27.96
C SER A 340 -17.84 16.94 -29.27
N ALA A 341 -18.09 15.64 -29.20
CA ALA A 341 -18.31 14.78 -30.38
C ALA A 341 -19.79 14.72 -30.85
N LYS A 342 -20.73 15.27 -30.06
CA LYS A 342 -22.17 15.28 -30.35
C LYS A 342 -22.70 16.63 -30.83
N ASN A 343 -21.87 17.67 -30.79
CA ASN A 343 -22.10 18.98 -31.39
C ASN A 343 -21.15 19.15 -32.56
#